data_AF-A0A0R3D010-F1
#
_entry.id   AF-A0A0R3D010-F1
#
_cell.length_a   1.000
_cell.length_b   1.000
_cell.length_c   1.000
_cell.angle_alpha   90.00
_cell.angle_beta   90.00
_cell.angle_gamma   90.00
#
_symmetry.space_group_name_H-M   'P 1'
#
loop_
_entity.id
_entity.type
_entity.pdbx_description
1 polymer ?
#
loop_
_entity_poly.entity_id
_entity_poly.type
_entity_poly.pdbx_seq_one_letter_code
_entity_poly.pdbx_strand_id
1 'polypeptide(L)'
;MESQHLANARGLRNSKVEVYSFQETAMEKFIQLAFVEERDDTEADEAANHFILSADYYARGSIPNAILYTRACGPRVRSSVLKNAWTDGRSGSVLALNTSSRMMCWNYFTEADPEHLMDADERAELASLGETVRLYRGARMKHDLRATGFALSWTPDYKTAQSFATTHGHGDGSGVVLAADIPRDAIAAWWTESGREIEAIVNPRRVRNVRAVETMSRQAA
;
A
#
# COMPACT_ATOMS: atom_id res chain seq x y z
N MET A 1 -24.25 -21.98 32.29
CA MET A 1 -24.02 -20.67 31.65
C MET A 1 -22.74 -19.99 32.15
N GLU A 2 -22.46 -19.94 33.47
CA GLU A 2 -21.21 -19.34 33.99
C GLU A 2 -19.91 -20.03 33.52
N SER A 3 -19.91 -21.35 33.36
CA SER A 3 -18.74 -22.11 32.91
C SER A 3 -18.32 -21.81 31.47
N GLN A 4 -19.27 -21.53 30.57
CA GLN A 4 -18.99 -21.11 29.18
C GLN A 4 -18.46 -19.67 29.12
N HIS A 5 -18.94 -18.77 29.97
CA HIS A 5 -18.40 -17.40 30.04
C HIS A 5 -16.98 -17.36 30.58
N LEU A 6 -16.64 -18.18 31.58
CA LEU A 6 -15.28 -18.29 32.12
C LEU A 6 -14.30 -18.95 31.14
N ALA A 7 -14.75 -19.96 30.40
CA ALA A 7 -13.96 -20.59 29.34
C ALA A 7 -13.66 -19.62 28.18
N ASN A 8 -14.67 -18.85 27.75
CA ASN A 8 -14.50 -17.81 26.71
C ASN A 8 -13.58 -16.68 27.19
N ALA A 9 -13.69 -16.26 28.45
CA ALA A 9 -12.82 -15.23 29.02
C ALA A 9 -11.36 -15.70 29.14
N ARG A 10 -11.11 -16.97 29.50
CA ARG A 10 -9.75 -17.56 29.50
C ARG A 10 -9.19 -17.72 28.09
N GLY A 11 -10.00 -18.17 27.13
CA GLY A 11 -9.59 -18.28 25.72
C GLY A 11 -9.18 -16.93 25.13
N LEU A 12 -9.96 -15.87 25.41
CA LEU A 12 -9.65 -14.49 25.01
C LEU A 12 -8.42 -13.91 25.70
N ARG A 13 -8.09 -14.37 26.91
CA ARG A 13 -6.90 -13.90 27.64
C ARG A 13 -5.64 -14.58 27.13
N ASN A 14 -5.71 -15.88 26.86
CA ASN A 14 -4.59 -16.64 26.30
C ASN A 14 -4.27 -16.20 24.87
N SER A 15 -5.28 -15.96 24.03
CA SER A 15 -5.06 -15.45 22.67
C SER A 15 -4.43 -14.06 22.66
N LYS A 16 -4.79 -13.18 23.60
CA LYS A 16 -4.11 -11.89 23.76
C LYS A 16 -2.64 -12.06 24.14
N VAL A 17 -2.33 -12.92 25.10
CA VAL A 17 -0.94 -13.16 25.55
C VAL A 17 -0.08 -13.72 24.41
N GLU A 18 -0.58 -14.67 23.63
CA GLU A 18 0.12 -15.22 22.46
C GLU A 18 0.35 -14.18 21.34
N VAL A 19 -0.60 -13.26 21.15
CA VAL A 19 -0.44 -12.18 20.18
C VAL A 19 0.60 -11.15 20.64
N TYR A 20 0.65 -10.81 21.93
CA TYR A 20 1.67 -9.90 22.47
C TYR A 20 3.08 -10.50 22.39
N SER A 21 3.26 -11.79 22.71
CA SER A 21 4.57 -12.44 22.62
C SER A 21 5.09 -12.54 21.18
N PHE A 22 4.20 -12.77 20.21
CA PHE A 22 4.55 -12.75 18.79
C PHE A 22 5.04 -11.37 18.33
N GLN A 23 4.36 -10.30 18.75
CA GLN A 23 4.75 -8.92 18.42
C GLN A 23 6.10 -8.54 19.02
N GLU A 24 6.32 -8.83 20.31
CA GLU A 24 7.60 -8.56 20.98
C GLU A 24 8.75 -9.28 20.26
N THR A 25 8.57 -10.56 19.92
CA THR A 25 9.57 -11.35 19.19
C THR A 25 9.87 -10.76 17.80
N ALA A 26 8.83 -10.36 17.06
CA ALA A 26 9.00 -9.77 15.73
C ALA A 26 9.70 -8.40 15.79
N MET A 27 9.36 -7.58 16.78
CA MET A 27 9.98 -6.28 17.02
C MET A 27 11.44 -6.40 17.44
N GLU A 28 11.76 -7.30 18.38
CA GLU A 28 13.13 -7.55 18.83
C GLU A 28 14.02 -8.02 17.68
N LYS A 29 13.54 -8.99 16.88
CA LYS A 29 14.28 -9.46 15.71
C LYS A 29 14.52 -8.34 14.70
N PHE A 30 13.51 -7.50 14.46
CA PHE A 30 13.66 -6.34 13.59
C PHE A 30 14.68 -5.32 14.13
N ILE A 31 14.61 -4.96 15.41
CA ILE A 31 15.55 -4.01 16.04
C ILE A 31 16.98 -4.53 15.92
N GLN A 32 17.19 -5.81 16.23
CA GLN A 32 18.51 -6.42 16.15
C GLN A 32 19.08 -6.35 14.73
N LEU A 33 18.33 -6.81 13.73
CA LEU A 33 18.85 -6.88 12.35
C LEU A 33 18.97 -5.50 11.68
N ALA A 34 17.97 -4.64 11.83
CA ALA A 34 17.94 -3.36 11.12
C ALA A 34 18.74 -2.25 11.81
N PHE A 35 18.70 -2.16 13.14
CA PHE A 35 19.31 -1.04 13.87
C PHE A 35 20.62 -1.40 14.56
N VAL A 36 20.76 -2.61 15.08
CA VAL A 36 21.99 -3.02 15.78
C VAL A 36 23.02 -3.55 14.78
N GLU A 37 22.59 -4.37 13.84
CA GLU A 37 23.46 -4.98 12.83
C GLU A 37 23.47 -4.23 11.49
N GLU A 38 22.56 -3.26 11.29
CA GLU A 38 22.45 -2.45 10.05
C GLU A 38 22.36 -3.29 8.76
N ARG A 39 21.69 -4.46 8.83
CA ARG A 39 21.56 -5.39 7.70
C ARG A 39 20.55 -4.89 6.67
N ASP A 40 20.87 -5.11 5.40
CA ASP A 40 20.01 -4.84 4.24
C ASP A 40 19.96 -6.08 3.33
N ASP A 41 19.44 -7.19 3.88
CA ASP A 41 19.37 -8.49 3.22
C ASP A 41 18.02 -9.18 3.47
N THR A 42 17.86 -10.38 2.91
CA THR A 42 16.61 -11.16 3.00
C THR A 42 16.13 -11.39 4.43
N GLU A 43 17.03 -11.57 5.40
CA GLU A 43 16.60 -11.84 6.78
C GLU A 43 16.06 -10.57 7.45
N ALA A 44 16.68 -9.42 7.15
CA ALA A 44 16.16 -8.12 7.56
C ALA A 44 14.82 -7.80 6.87
N ASP A 45 14.66 -8.19 5.59
CA ASP A 45 13.39 -8.06 4.85
C ASP A 45 12.26 -8.80 5.59
N GLU A 46 12.49 -10.08 5.92
CA GLU A 46 11.52 -10.93 6.61
C GLU A 46 11.17 -10.39 8.00
N ALA A 47 12.17 -9.96 8.77
CA ALA A 47 11.94 -9.40 10.10
C ALA A 47 11.13 -8.10 10.05
N ALA A 48 11.42 -7.21 9.09
CA ALA A 48 10.66 -5.97 8.90
C ALA A 48 9.21 -6.25 8.50
N ASN A 49 8.98 -7.17 7.55
CA ASN A 49 7.63 -7.56 7.13
C ASN A 49 6.85 -8.22 8.29
N HIS A 50 7.46 -9.13 9.04
CA HIS A 50 6.82 -9.75 10.21
C HIS A 50 6.48 -8.73 11.29
N PHE A 51 7.38 -7.78 11.58
CA PHE A 51 7.08 -6.72 12.52
C PHE A 51 5.88 -5.88 12.06
N ILE A 52 5.87 -5.45 10.79
CA ILE A 52 4.76 -4.67 10.23
C ILE A 52 3.44 -5.44 10.29
N LEU A 53 3.41 -6.71 9.87
CA LEU A 53 2.21 -7.55 9.94
C LEU A 53 1.75 -7.77 11.38
N SER A 54 2.68 -8.00 12.31
CA SER A 54 2.36 -8.13 13.73
C SER A 54 1.76 -6.84 14.29
N ALA A 55 2.26 -5.69 13.83
CA ALA A 55 1.82 -4.37 14.25
C ALA A 55 0.52 -3.91 13.59
N ASP A 56 0.21 -4.41 12.39
CA ASP A 56 -1.02 -4.07 11.64
C ASP A 56 -2.29 -4.31 12.48
N TYR A 57 -2.27 -5.34 13.32
CA TYR A 57 -3.40 -5.69 14.19
C TYR A 57 -3.68 -4.66 15.33
N TYR A 58 -2.72 -3.79 15.68
CA TYR A 58 -2.85 -2.85 16.81
C TYR A 58 -2.43 -1.39 16.53
N ALA A 59 -1.46 -1.16 15.65
CA ALA A 59 -0.73 0.11 15.58
C ALA A 59 -1.23 1.10 14.52
N ARG A 60 -2.27 0.75 13.75
CA ARG A 60 -2.96 1.59 12.76
C ARG A 60 -2.02 2.57 12.02
N GLY A 61 -0.89 2.06 11.53
CA GLY A 61 0.02 2.77 10.64
C GLY A 61 1.18 3.55 11.25
N SER A 62 1.32 3.68 12.57
CA SER A 62 2.40 4.47 13.23
C SER A 62 3.83 4.04 12.83
N ILE A 63 4.03 2.75 12.63
CA ILE A 63 5.34 2.10 12.44
C ILE A 63 5.93 2.30 11.04
N PRO A 64 5.17 2.20 9.94
CA PRO A 64 5.71 2.42 8.61
C PRO A 64 6.47 3.72 8.38
N ASN A 65 6.00 4.84 8.95
CA ASN A 65 6.73 6.11 8.81
C ASN A 65 8.09 6.07 9.50
N ALA A 66 8.18 5.48 10.68
CA ALA A 66 9.46 5.36 11.38
C ALA A 66 10.43 4.49 10.58
N ILE A 67 9.98 3.34 10.09
CA ILE A 67 10.82 2.40 9.31
C ILE A 67 11.29 3.05 8.00
N LEU A 68 10.37 3.63 7.22
CA LEU A 68 10.68 4.16 5.89
C LEU A 68 11.42 5.51 5.94
N TYR A 69 11.15 6.38 6.91
CA TYR A 69 11.70 7.74 6.95
C TYR A 69 12.95 7.91 7.83
N THR A 70 13.13 7.10 8.88
CA THR A 70 14.30 7.26 9.77
C THR A 70 15.60 6.74 9.15
N ARG A 71 15.57 6.23 7.90
CA ARG A 71 16.68 5.52 7.24
C ARG A 71 17.17 4.30 8.03
N ALA A 72 16.34 3.79 8.94
CA ALA A 72 16.66 2.64 9.78
C ALA A 72 16.96 1.37 8.99
N CYS A 73 16.40 1.23 7.79
CA CYS A 73 16.61 0.09 6.92
C CYS A 73 17.26 0.55 5.62
N GLY A 74 18.07 -0.28 4.98
CA GLY A 74 18.64 0.03 3.67
C GLY A 74 17.58 0.04 2.54
N PRO A 75 17.97 0.47 1.32
CA PRO A 75 17.05 0.60 0.18
C PRO A 75 16.31 -0.69 -0.16
N ARG A 76 16.94 -1.86 -0.02
CA ARG A 76 16.31 -3.15 -0.33
C ARG A 76 15.16 -3.44 0.64
N VAL A 77 15.42 -3.39 1.94
CA VAL A 77 14.39 -3.67 2.96
C VAL A 77 13.20 -2.73 2.82
N ARG A 78 13.45 -1.43 2.56
CA ARG A 78 12.36 -0.47 2.30
C ARG A 78 11.53 -0.85 1.08
N SER A 79 12.16 -1.34 0.03
CA SER A 79 11.49 -1.76 -1.21
C SER A 79 10.63 -2.98 -1.00
N SER A 80 11.15 -3.99 -0.29
CA SER A 80 10.42 -5.21 0.07
C SER A 80 9.18 -4.88 0.89
N VAL A 81 9.34 -4.05 1.93
CA VAL A 81 8.23 -3.58 2.76
C VAL A 81 7.18 -2.84 1.92
N LEU A 82 7.60 -1.91 1.05
CA LEU A 82 6.68 -1.15 0.19
C LEU A 82 5.94 -2.04 -0.80
N LYS A 83 6.65 -2.94 -1.49
CA LYS A 83 6.09 -3.90 -2.45
C LYS A 83 5.03 -4.74 -1.74
N ASN A 84 5.43 -5.49 -0.70
CA ASN A 84 4.54 -6.42 -0.01
C ASN A 84 3.31 -5.73 0.59
N ALA A 85 3.51 -4.58 1.23
CA ALA A 85 2.40 -3.89 1.86
C ALA A 85 1.34 -3.44 0.85
N TRP A 86 1.74 -3.10 -0.37
CA TRP A 86 0.83 -2.64 -1.40
C TRP A 86 0.22 -3.81 -2.20
N THR A 87 1.03 -4.80 -2.57
CA THR A 87 0.62 -5.93 -3.41
C THR A 87 -0.22 -6.97 -2.69
N ASP A 88 -0.08 -7.11 -1.36
CA ASP A 88 -0.80 -8.09 -0.57
C ASP A 88 -2.24 -7.68 -0.23
N GLY A 89 -2.65 -6.44 -0.55
CA GLY A 89 -3.97 -5.88 -0.30
C GLY A 89 -4.40 -5.84 1.17
N ARG A 90 -3.50 -6.09 2.12
CA ARG A 90 -3.76 -6.06 3.57
C ARG A 90 -3.17 -4.80 4.20
N SER A 91 -2.01 -4.34 3.73
CA SER A 91 -1.25 -3.28 4.41
C SER A 91 -1.16 -1.94 3.67
N GLY A 92 -1.67 -1.82 2.43
CA GLY A 92 -1.63 -0.57 1.65
C GLY A 92 -2.48 0.53 2.29
N SER A 93 -3.56 0.14 2.97
CA SER A 93 -4.37 1.03 3.79
C SER A 93 -3.59 1.57 5.00
N VAL A 94 -2.67 0.80 5.57
CA VAL A 94 -1.87 1.14 6.76
C VAL A 94 -0.80 2.18 6.42
N LEU A 95 -0.15 2.03 5.26
CA LEU A 95 0.78 3.01 4.70
C LEU A 95 0.09 4.32 4.32
N ALA A 96 -1.12 4.23 3.75
CA ALA A 96 -1.90 5.39 3.32
C ALA A 96 -2.62 6.14 4.47
N LEU A 97 -2.95 5.44 5.57
CA LEU A 97 -3.66 6.03 6.73
C LEU A 97 -2.74 6.84 7.65
N ASN A 98 -1.44 6.53 7.68
CA ASN A 98 -0.51 7.18 8.61
C ASN A 98 0.55 8.06 7.95
N THR A 99 0.66 8.10 6.62
CA THR A 99 1.47 9.14 6.00
C THR A 99 0.78 10.50 6.11
N SER A 100 1.52 11.50 6.59
CA SER A 100 0.99 12.85 6.78
C SER A 100 0.58 13.51 5.45
N SER A 101 1.04 12.97 4.32
CA SER A 101 0.55 13.34 2.99
C SER A 101 0.86 12.27 1.93
N ARG A 102 0.09 12.26 0.84
CA ARG A 102 0.36 11.45 -0.37
C ARG A 102 1.76 11.68 -0.96
N MET A 103 2.32 12.87 -0.78
CA MET A 103 3.66 13.17 -1.27
C MET A 103 4.74 12.51 -0.42
N MET A 104 4.46 12.25 0.86
CA MET A 104 5.37 11.49 1.71
C MET A 104 5.45 10.03 1.27
N CYS A 105 4.30 9.39 0.99
CA CYS A 105 4.29 8.06 0.36
C CYS A 105 5.08 8.07 -0.96
N TRP A 106 4.86 9.06 -1.82
CA TRP A 106 5.61 9.18 -3.07
C TRP A 106 7.13 9.18 -2.85
N ASN A 107 7.60 9.91 -1.84
CA ASN A 107 9.03 9.94 -1.52
C ASN A 107 9.56 8.55 -1.12
N TYR A 108 8.79 7.76 -0.35
CA TYR A 108 9.18 6.39 0.00
C TYR A 108 9.43 5.54 -1.24
N PHE A 109 8.55 5.64 -2.25
CA PHE A 109 8.73 4.93 -3.51
C PHE A 109 9.94 5.41 -4.32
N THR A 110 10.28 6.70 -4.26
CA THR A 110 11.47 7.22 -4.97
C THR A 110 12.80 6.94 -4.27
N GLU A 111 12.77 6.63 -2.97
CA GLU A 111 13.95 6.28 -2.16
C GLU A 111 14.15 4.75 -2.04
N ALA A 112 13.22 3.98 -2.59
CA ALA A 112 13.30 2.55 -2.73
C ALA A 112 14.26 2.15 -3.86
N ASP A 113 14.83 0.96 -3.75
CA ASP A 113 15.55 0.29 -4.82
C ASP A 113 14.56 -0.31 -5.84
N PRO A 114 14.54 0.20 -7.10
CA PRO A 114 13.66 -0.32 -8.12
C PRO A 114 13.83 -1.82 -8.37
N GLU A 115 15.04 -2.38 -8.18
CA GLU A 115 15.32 -3.80 -8.43
C GLU A 115 14.57 -4.73 -7.48
N HIS A 116 14.25 -4.24 -6.29
CA HIS A 116 13.52 -4.96 -5.25
C HIS A 116 12.06 -4.52 -5.13
N LEU A 117 11.71 -3.36 -5.69
CA LEU A 117 10.34 -2.83 -5.69
C LEU A 117 9.45 -3.48 -6.75
N MET A 118 10.03 -3.87 -7.89
CA MET A 118 9.34 -4.51 -9.02
C MET A 118 10.15 -5.70 -9.49
N ASP A 119 9.53 -6.68 -10.13
CA ASP A 119 10.28 -7.77 -10.78
C ASP A 119 10.89 -7.31 -12.10
N ALA A 120 11.83 -8.09 -12.65
CA ALA A 120 12.58 -7.70 -13.84
C ALA A 120 11.68 -7.44 -15.06
N ASP A 121 10.66 -8.28 -15.25
CA ASP A 121 9.71 -8.17 -16.36
C ASP A 121 8.82 -6.93 -16.22
N GLU A 122 8.37 -6.62 -15.00
CA GLU A 122 7.62 -5.40 -14.67
C GLU A 122 8.43 -4.13 -14.94
N ARG A 123 9.72 -4.12 -14.57
CA ARG A 123 10.63 -3.00 -14.88
C ARG A 123 10.84 -2.85 -16.38
N ALA A 124 11.00 -3.96 -17.09
CA ALA A 124 11.16 -3.96 -18.54
C ALA A 124 9.88 -3.45 -19.24
N GLU A 125 8.70 -3.88 -18.78
CA GLU A 125 7.41 -3.40 -19.26
C GLU A 125 7.30 -1.89 -19.05
N LEU A 126 7.53 -1.40 -17.82
CA LEU A 126 7.51 0.03 -17.50
C LEU A 126 8.46 0.83 -18.41
N ALA A 127 9.69 0.34 -18.63
CA ALA A 127 10.67 0.99 -19.50
C ALA A 127 10.26 1.01 -20.99
N SER A 128 9.44 0.05 -21.42
CA SER A 128 8.93 -0.05 -22.79
C SER A 128 7.71 0.84 -23.07
N LEU A 129 7.03 1.33 -22.03
CA LEU A 129 5.87 2.21 -22.19
C LEU A 129 6.26 3.52 -22.92
N GLY A 130 5.28 4.08 -23.63
CA GLY A 130 5.42 5.41 -24.23
C GLY A 130 5.62 6.51 -23.17
N GLU A 131 6.04 7.70 -23.60
CA GLU A 131 6.35 8.82 -22.69
C GLU A 131 5.17 9.23 -21.81
N THR A 132 3.94 9.05 -22.31
CA THR A 132 2.70 9.30 -21.58
C THR A 132 1.86 8.04 -21.59
N VAL A 133 1.43 7.62 -20.40
CA VAL A 133 0.65 6.42 -20.16
C VAL A 133 -0.76 6.82 -19.70
N ARG A 134 -1.77 6.23 -20.33
CA ARG A 134 -3.17 6.36 -19.93
C ARG A 134 -3.47 5.35 -18.83
N LEU A 135 -3.81 5.81 -17.64
CA LEU A 135 -4.25 4.93 -16.53
C LEU A 135 -5.63 5.30 -16.02
N TYR A 136 -6.22 4.37 -15.27
CA TYR A 136 -7.54 4.43 -14.70
C TYR A 136 -7.50 4.36 -13.17
N ARG A 137 -8.57 4.87 -12.54
CA ARG A 137 -8.74 4.78 -11.09
C ARG A 137 -10.21 4.69 -10.73
N GLY A 138 -10.58 3.66 -9.98
CA GLY A 138 -11.86 3.63 -9.27
C GLY A 138 -11.77 4.36 -7.94
N ALA A 139 -12.76 5.19 -7.64
CA ALA A 139 -12.85 5.88 -6.36
C ALA A 139 -14.29 6.24 -6.01
N ARG A 140 -14.50 6.73 -4.79
CA ARG A 140 -15.68 7.56 -4.47
C ARG A 140 -15.37 9.01 -4.86
N MET A 141 -16.30 9.63 -5.57
CA MET A 141 -16.21 11.02 -5.99
C MET A 141 -16.08 11.94 -4.77
N LYS A 142 -15.08 12.82 -4.77
CA LYS A 142 -14.94 13.90 -3.79
C LYS A 142 -15.67 15.15 -4.30
N HIS A 143 -15.27 16.33 -3.82
CA HIS A 143 -15.86 17.60 -4.29
C HIS A 143 -15.61 17.87 -5.78
N ASP A 144 -14.50 17.39 -6.35
CA ASP A 144 -14.25 17.48 -7.80
C ASP A 144 -13.35 16.34 -8.33
N LEU A 145 -13.22 16.26 -9.65
CA LEU A 145 -12.40 15.25 -10.34
C LEU A 145 -10.92 15.35 -10.00
N ARG A 146 -10.39 16.57 -9.83
CA ARG A 146 -8.96 16.79 -9.56
C ARG A 146 -8.60 16.30 -8.16
N ALA A 147 -9.42 16.60 -7.16
CA ALA A 147 -9.26 16.11 -5.79
C ALA A 147 -9.48 14.60 -5.69
N THR A 148 -10.38 14.04 -6.51
CA THR A 148 -10.60 12.58 -6.60
C THR A 148 -9.40 11.89 -7.26
N GLY A 149 -8.83 12.47 -8.31
CA GLY A 149 -7.65 11.99 -9.03
C GLY A 149 -6.31 12.32 -8.36
N PHE A 150 -6.28 13.15 -7.32
CA PHE A 150 -5.07 13.37 -6.53
C PHE A 150 -4.80 12.16 -5.62
N ALA A 151 -4.26 11.10 -6.20
CA ALA A 151 -3.98 9.81 -5.57
C ALA A 151 -2.74 9.14 -6.19
N LEU A 152 -2.12 8.23 -5.43
CA LEU A 152 -0.92 7.48 -5.83
C LEU A 152 -1.27 6.26 -6.70
N SER A 153 -2.27 5.50 -6.28
CA SER A 153 -2.66 4.24 -6.89
C SER A 153 -3.53 4.48 -8.12
N TRP A 154 -3.09 3.94 -9.26
CA TRP A 154 -3.76 3.91 -10.55
C TRP A 154 -3.58 2.52 -11.16
N THR A 155 -4.29 2.21 -12.22
CA THR A 155 -4.19 0.91 -12.88
C THR A 155 -4.33 1.05 -14.40
N PRO A 156 -3.55 0.32 -15.22
CA PRO A 156 -3.81 0.20 -16.65
C PRO A 156 -5.06 -0.62 -16.97
N ASP A 157 -5.53 -1.47 -16.04
CA ASP A 157 -6.71 -2.30 -16.25
C ASP A 157 -8.00 -1.57 -15.85
N TYR A 158 -8.83 -1.32 -16.85
CA TYR A 158 -10.13 -0.69 -16.65
C TYR A 158 -11.04 -1.50 -15.71
N LYS A 159 -10.98 -2.83 -15.75
CA LYS A 159 -11.85 -3.68 -14.92
C LYS A 159 -11.47 -3.60 -13.44
N THR A 160 -10.18 -3.60 -13.12
CA THR A 160 -9.66 -3.27 -11.79
C THR A 160 -10.22 -1.93 -11.31
N ALA A 161 -10.13 -0.87 -12.12
CA ALA A 161 -10.67 0.44 -11.76
C ALA A 161 -12.20 0.43 -11.55
N GLN A 162 -12.95 -0.32 -12.36
CA GLN A 162 -14.40 -0.45 -12.19
C GLN A 162 -14.75 -1.14 -10.86
N SER A 163 -14.06 -2.23 -10.51
CA SER A 163 -14.24 -2.95 -9.23
C SER A 163 -14.00 -2.05 -8.01
N PHE A 164 -13.02 -1.14 -8.09
CA PHE A 164 -12.79 -0.14 -7.06
C PHE A 164 -13.92 0.89 -6.95
N ALA A 165 -14.48 1.33 -8.08
CA ALA A 165 -15.59 2.28 -8.08
C ALA A 165 -16.89 1.68 -7.52
N THR A 166 -17.11 0.38 -7.70
CA THR A 166 -18.33 -0.32 -7.25
C THR A 166 -18.22 -0.83 -5.82
N THR A 167 -17.14 -1.55 -5.50
CA THR A 167 -17.09 -2.49 -4.36
C THR A 167 -16.16 -2.01 -3.25
N HIS A 168 -15.04 -1.36 -3.60
CA HIS A 168 -13.96 -1.01 -2.66
C HIS A 168 -13.80 0.49 -2.43
N GLY A 169 -14.69 1.31 -2.98
CA GLY A 169 -14.62 2.76 -2.83
C GLY A 169 -14.95 3.19 -1.40
N HIS A 170 -13.96 3.74 -0.68
CA HIS A 170 -14.16 4.40 0.62
C HIS A 170 -14.70 5.83 0.45
N GLY A 171 -15.71 6.21 1.22
CA GLY A 171 -16.35 7.53 1.18
C GLY A 171 -17.84 7.46 0.86
N ASP A 172 -18.52 8.60 0.96
CA ASP A 172 -19.97 8.73 0.76
C ASP A 172 -20.35 9.12 -0.68
N GLY A 173 -19.41 9.59 -1.50
CA GLY A 173 -19.65 9.98 -2.89
C GLY A 173 -20.15 8.85 -3.80
N SER A 174 -20.62 9.19 -5.01
CA SER A 174 -20.89 8.19 -6.04
C SER A 174 -19.60 7.46 -6.43
N GLY A 175 -19.71 6.19 -6.83
CA GLY A 175 -18.59 5.50 -7.46
C GLY A 175 -18.24 6.19 -8.77
N VAL A 176 -16.95 6.39 -9.06
CA VAL A 176 -16.48 7.01 -10.29
C VAL A 176 -15.23 6.30 -10.78
N VAL A 177 -15.18 6.05 -12.09
CA VAL A 177 -13.97 5.62 -12.79
C VAL A 177 -13.37 6.86 -13.45
N LEU A 178 -12.14 7.18 -13.08
CA LEU A 178 -11.35 8.24 -13.67
C LEU A 178 -10.39 7.66 -14.70
N ALA A 179 -10.07 8.45 -15.72
CA ALA A 179 -8.93 8.24 -16.60
C ALA A 179 -8.02 9.47 -16.54
N ALA A 180 -6.71 9.27 -16.63
CA ALA A 180 -5.73 10.35 -16.63
C ALA A 180 -4.51 10.03 -17.51
N ASP A 181 -3.80 11.07 -17.92
CA ASP A 181 -2.53 10.99 -18.62
C ASP A 181 -1.39 11.19 -17.62
N ILE A 182 -0.47 10.24 -17.58
CA ILE A 182 0.61 10.18 -16.59
C ILE A 182 1.94 10.02 -17.34
N PRO A 183 2.88 10.96 -17.19
CA PRO A 183 4.23 10.79 -17.72
C PRO A 183 4.87 9.50 -17.17
N ARG A 184 5.55 8.73 -18.02
CA ARG A 184 6.17 7.46 -17.60
C ARG A 184 7.17 7.64 -16.46
N ASP A 185 7.95 8.72 -16.49
CA ASP A 185 8.90 9.11 -15.45
C ASP A 185 8.22 9.59 -14.14
N ALA A 186 6.88 9.67 -14.13
CA ALA A 186 6.08 9.92 -12.95
C ALA A 186 5.50 8.63 -12.34
N ILE A 187 5.84 7.45 -12.87
CA ILE A 187 5.45 6.13 -12.35
C ILE A 187 6.66 5.56 -11.59
N ALA A 188 6.52 5.31 -10.29
CA ALA A 188 7.58 4.76 -9.45
C ALA A 188 7.50 3.24 -9.29
N ALA A 189 6.30 2.67 -9.41
CA ALA A 189 6.10 1.23 -9.41
C ALA A 189 5.05 0.83 -10.44
N TRP A 190 5.24 -0.33 -11.04
CA TRP A 190 4.39 -0.95 -12.04
C TRP A 190 4.29 -2.42 -11.70
N TRP A 191 3.16 -2.85 -11.15
CA TRP A 191 2.93 -4.23 -10.75
C TRP A 191 1.85 -4.83 -11.63
N THR A 192 2.26 -5.62 -12.61
CA THR A 192 1.36 -6.36 -13.50
C THR A 192 1.24 -7.83 -13.12
N GLU A 193 2.18 -8.35 -12.32
CA GLU A 193 2.24 -9.76 -11.91
C GLU A 193 2.43 -9.94 -10.41
N SER A 194 3.21 -9.08 -9.77
CA SER A 194 3.57 -9.14 -8.35
C SER A 194 2.40 -8.87 -7.39
N GLY A 195 1.30 -8.30 -7.91
CA GLY A 195 0.15 -7.82 -7.16
C GLY A 195 -1.03 -8.78 -7.15
N ARG A 196 -1.92 -8.65 -6.14
CA ARG A 196 -3.29 -9.20 -6.27
C ARG A 196 -4.07 -8.56 -7.41
N GLU A 197 -3.71 -7.32 -7.74
CA GLU A 197 -4.34 -6.49 -8.75
C GLU A 197 -3.25 -5.79 -9.56
N ILE A 198 -3.56 -5.48 -10.82
CA ILE A 198 -2.65 -4.72 -11.67
C ILE A 198 -2.65 -3.27 -11.21
N GLU A 199 -1.50 -2.74 -10.81
CA GLU A 199 -1.38 -1.43 -10.17
C GLU A 199 -0.14 -0.66 -10.60
N ALA A 200 -0.27 0.66 -10.64
CA ALA A 200 0.82 1.60 -10.84
C ALA A 200 0.81 2.65 -9.72
N ILE A 201 1.98 2.94 -9.17
CA ILE A 201 2.19 3.99 -8.18
C ILE A 201 2.76 5.22 -8.87
N VAL A 202 2.03 6.33 -8.81
CA VAL A 202 2.34 7.51 -9.61
C VAL A 202 2.46 8.77 -8.75
N ASN A 203 3.23 9.75 -9.24
CA ASN A 203 3.33 11.06 -8.61
C ASN A 203 2.00 11.82 -8.75
N PRO A 204 1.25 12.06 -7.66
CA PRO A 204 -0.08 12.67 -7.75
C PRO A 204 -0.08 14.09 -8.33
N ARG A 205 1.06 14.80 -8.25
CA ARG A 205 1.21 16.17 -8.80
C ARG A 205 1.41 16.19 -10.32
N ARG A 206 1.79 15.05 -10.90
CA ARG A 206 2.07 14.89 -12.34
C ARG A 206 0.94 14.20 -13.10
N VAL A 207 -0.15 13.82 -12.43
CA VAL A 207 -1.39 13.37 -13.07
C VAL A 207 -2.01 14.54 -13.86
N ARG A 208 -2.27 14.33 -15.15
CA ARG A 208 -2.83 15.32 -16.08
C ARG A 208 -4.13 14.82 -16.70
N ASN A 209 -4.92 15.75 -17.26
CA ASN A 209 -6.12 15.45 -18.05
C ASN A 209 -7.10 14.48 -17.36
N VAL A 210 -7.30 14.67 -16.05
CA VAL A 210 -8.21 13.83 -15.25
C VAL A 210 -9.64 14.04 -15.75
N ARG A 211 -10.30 12.94 -16.11
CA ARG A 211 -11.69 12.92 -16.57
C ARG A 211 -12.45 11.75 -15.95
N ALA A 212 -13.72 11.95 -15.65
CA ALA A 212 -14.62 10.82 -15.38
C ALA A 212 -14.92 10.13 -16.72
N VAL A 213 -14.77 8.81 -16.73
CA VAL A 213 -15.15 7.96 -17.88
C VAL A 213 -16.36 7.12 -17.56
N GLU A 214 -16.65 6.88 -16.28
CA GLU A 214 -17.86 6.21 -15.81
C GLU A 214 -18.25 6.76 -14.44
N THR A 215 -19.54 6.93 -14.19
CA THR A 215 -20.08 7.30 -12.87
C THR A 215 -21.18 6.31 -12.50
N MET A 216 -21.04 5.71 -11.33
CA MET A 216 -21.98 4.76 -10.79
C MET A 216 -23.11 5.51 -10.12
N SER A 217 -24.35 5.22 -10.52
CA SER A 217 -25.52 5.64 -9.75
C SER A 217 -25.45 5.00 -8.37
N ARG A 218 -25.77 5.77 -7.32
CA ARG A 218 -26.08 5.15 -6.03
C ARG A 218 -27.26 4.21 -6.28
N GLN A 219 -27.06 2.89 -6.11
CA GLN A 219 -28.20 2.02 -5.91
C GLN A 219 -28.90 2.52 -4.65
N ALA A 220 -30.14 2.98 -4.80
CA ALA A 220 -31.00 3.21 -3.66
C ALA A 220 -31.14 1.87 -2.94
N ALA A 221 -30.68 1.82 -1.69
CA ALA A 221 -30.92 0.70 -0.81
C ALA A 221 -32.42 0.56 -0.53
#